data_AF-A0AA38UIR7-F1
#
_entry.id   AF-A0AA38UIR7-F1
#
_cell.length_a   1.000
_cell.length_b   1.000
_cell.length_c   1.000
_cell.angle_alpha   90.00
_cell.angle_beta   90.00
_cell.angle_gamma   90.00
#
_symmetry.space_group_name_H-M   'P 1'
#
loop_
_entity.id
_entity.type
_entity.pdbx_description
1 polymer ?
#
loop_
_entity_poly.entity_id
_entity_poly.type
_entity_poly.pdbx_seq_one_letter_code
_entity_poly.pdbx_strand_id
1 'polypeptide(L)'
;MTHDHPRTTATCQAPLRNTSNMVLFYTRILESWPLQQLTHLKFQRPQLPGEPSQTNLGQLYKDFKAGQPPLASRTPPLFNTLFSRCQSLERLHLVDPDVHTLMSLAIPVVPEGEQLGILPCYHLDCLHISTSNLSSLSLFLIVMKPYTETGFSSRLRPRSIPTILLDVPPAWGADLASFASRRVC
;
A
#
# COMPACT_ATOMS: atom_id res chain seq x y z
N MET A 1 46.97 -2.79 39.88
CA MET A 1 45.61 -3.36 39.79
C MET A 1 44.93 -2.73 38.58
N THR A 2 44.97 -3.41 37.45
CA THR A 2 44.32 -3.01 36.20
C THR A 2 42.85 -3.42 36.26
N HIS A 3 41.94 -2.44 36.16
CA HIS A 3 40.52 -2.71 35.99
C HIS A 3 40.27 -3.03 34.51
N ASP A 4 40.08 -4.32 34.21
CA ASP A 4 39.48 -4.76 32.95
C ASP A 4 37.99 -4.39 32.94
N HIS A 5 37.62 -3.47 32.05
CA HIS A 5 36.22 -3.32 31.66
C HIS A 5 35.92 -4.31 30.53
N PRO A 6 34.94 -5.22 30.70
CA PRO A 6 34.49 -6.03 29.59
C PRO A 6 33.78 -5.11 28.59
N ARG A 7 34.40 -4.92 27.42
CA ARG A 7 33.72 -4.40 26.24
C ARG A 7 32.64 -5.41 25.86
N THR A 8 31.41 -5.15 26.28
CA THR A 8 30.23 -5.80 25.72
C THR A 8 30.10 -5.33 24.27
N THR A 9 30.76 -6.02 23.35
CA THR A 9 30.40 -5.95 21.94
C THR A 9 29.07 -6.68 21.81
N ALA A 10 27.97 -5.97 22.11
CA ALA A 10 26.67 -6.34 21.60
C ALA A 10 26.80 -6.24 20.08
N THR A 11 27.16 -7.34 19.43
CA THR A 11 26.89 -7.56 18.02
C THR A 11 25.40 -7.36 17.85
N CYS A 12 25.01 -6.15 17.42
CA CYS A 12 23.77 -5.90 16.72
C CYS A 12 23.80 -6.77 15.46
N GLN A 13 23.52 -8.06 15.62
CA GLN A 13 23.18 -8.92 14.52
C GLN A 13 21.91 -8.31 13.93
N ALA A 14 22.04 -7.72 12.75
CA ALA A 14 20.88 -7.35 11.96
C ALA A 14 19.96 -8.57 11.90
N PRO A 15 18.70 -8.47 12.33
CA PRO A 15 17.82 -9.61 12.32
C PRO A 15 17.77 -10.13 10.88
N LEU A 16 18.13 -11.40 10.71
CA LEU A 16 17.97 -12.12 9.46
C LEU A 16 16.55 -11.82 8.96
N ARG A 17 16.47 -11.17 7.79
CA ARG A 17 15.22 -10.85 7.10
C ARG A 17 14.58 -12.16 6.63
N ASN A 18 14.05 -12.93 7.56
CA ASN A 18 13.33 -14.15 7.26
C ASN A 18 11.88 -13.79 6.99
N THR A 19 11.34 -14.31 5.89
CA THR A 19 9.98 -14.04 5.41
C THR A 19 8.93 -14.17 6.51
N SER A 20 9.02 -15.25 7.29
CA SER A 20 8.11 -15.55 8.39
C SER A 20 8.14 -14.50 9.51
N ASN A 21 9.30 -13.89 9.78
CA ASN A 21 9.42 -12.86 10.82
C ASN A 21 8.73 -11.56 10.42
N MET A 22 8.77 -11.20 9.13
CA MET A 22 8.09 -10.02 8.61
C MET A 22 6.57 -10.19 8.62
N VAL A 23 6.06 -11.36 8.21
CA VAL A 23 4.63 -11.67 8.28
C VAL A 23 4.14 -11.62 9.73
N LEU A 24 4.86 -12.28 10.65
CA LEU A 24 4.53 -12.23 12.08
C LEU A 24 4.53 -10.79 12.62
N PHE A 25 5.52 -9.98 12.26
CA PHE A 25 5.60 -8.58 12.67
C PHE A 25 4.35 -7.79 12.25
N TYR A 26 3.95 -7.87 10.98
CA TYR A 26 2.77 -7.16 10.49
C TYR A 26 1.46 -7.71 11.08
N THR A 27 1.35 -9.03 11.28
CA THR A 27 0.22 -9.63 11.99
C THR A 27 0.12 -9.08 13.42
N ARG A 28 1.25 -8.96 14.14
CA ARG A 28 1.25 -8.38 15.48
C ARG A 28 0.87 -6.90 15.49
N ILE A 29 1.30 -6.12 14.49
CA ILE A 29 0.83 -4.74 14.31
C ILE A 29 -0.69 -4.72 14.14
N LEU A 30 -1.25 -5.58 13.27
CA LEU A 30 -2.70 -5.66 13.03
C LEU A 30 -3.50 -6.00 14.29
N GLU A 31 -2.94 -6.83 15.17
CA GLU A 31 -3.59 -7.27 16.42
C GLU A 31 -3.46 -6.25 17.54
N SER A 32 -2.32 -5.55 17.63
CA SER A 32 -1.92 -4.85 18.87
C SER A 32 -1.89 -3.34 18.74
N TRP A 33 -1.73 -2.80 17.52
CA TRP A 33 -1.63 -1.34 17.35
C TRP A 33 -3.01 -0.70 17.21
N PRO A 34 -3.21 0.51 17.75
CA PRO A 34 -4.45 1.26 17.59
C PRO A 34 -4.51 1.88 16.18
N LEU A 35 -4.58 1.03 15.14
CA LEU A 35 -4.51 1.44 13.73
C LEU A 35 -5.60 2.45 13.36
N GLN A 36 -6.77 2.38 14.01
CA GLN A 36 -7.86 3.31 13.83
C GLN A 36 -7.57 4.73 14.34
N GLN A 37 -6.53 4.91 15.16
CA GLN A 37 -6.12 6.21 15.70
C GLN A 37 -4.90 6.79 14.96
N LEU A 38 -4.29 6.02 14.06
CA LEU A 38 -3.14 6.48 13.28
C LEU A 38 -3.58 7.48 12.22
N THR A 39 -3.13 8.73 12.36
CA THR A 39 -3.34 9.81 11.37
C THR A 39 -2.18 9.96 10.40
N HIS A 40 -0.98 9.53 10.81
CA HIS A 40 0.25 9.63 10.03
C HIS A 40 1.01 8.30 10.05
N LEU A 41 1.43 7.84 8.88
CA LEU A 41 2.19 6.61 8.73
C LEU A 41 3.31 6.80 7.72
N LYS A 42 4.53 6.41 8.11
CA LYS A 42 5.68 6.38 7.21
C LYS A 42 6.24 4.97 7.16
N PHE A 43 6.32 4.41 5.96
CA PHE A 43 7.03 3.15 5.72
C PHE A 43 8.29 3.40 4.89
N GLN A 44 9.41 2.88 5.36
CA GLN A 44 10.65 2.86 4.60
C GLN A 44 10.96 1.45 4.15
N ARG A 45 11.04 1.28 2.83
CA ARG A 45 11.21 0.00 2.14
C ARG A 45 10.25 -1.08 2.65
N PRO A 46 8.93 -0.81 2.69
CA PRO A 46 7.97 -1.84 3.03
C PRO A 46 8.10 -2.98 2.01
N GLN A 47 8.37 -4.17 2.52
CA GLN A 47 8.49 -5.38 1.73
C GLN A 47 7.67 -6.45 2.42
N LEU A 48 6.73 -7.05 1.69
CA LEU A 48 6.09 -8.29 2.10
C LEU A 48 6.83 -9.44 1.42
N PRO A 49 7.77 -10.11 2.10
CA PRO A 49 8.32 -11.33 1.56
C PRO A 49 7.23 -12.41 1.54
N GLY A 50 7.08 -13.10 0.40
CA GLY A 50 6.44 -14.41 0.34
C GLY A 50 4.92 -14.50 0.49
N GLU A 51 4.14 -13.47 0.11
CA GLU A 51 2.78 -13.82 -0.31
C GLU A 51 2.88 -14.61 -1.62
N PRO A 52 2.34 -15.84 -1.69
CA PRO A 52 2.16 -16.50 -2.97
C PRO A 52 1.18 -15.66 -3.77
N SER A 53 1.79 -14.85 -4.62
CA SER A 53 1.33 -14.38 -5.91
C SER A 53 0.70 -12.98 -5.99
N GLN A 54 1.34 -12.16 -6.82
CA GLN A 54 0.68 -11.11 -7.61
C GLN A 54 -0.66 -11.56 -8.21
N THR A 55 -0.87 -12.88 -8.39
CA THR A 55 -2.13 -13.48 -8.83
C THR A 55 -3.28 -13.17 -7.88
N ASN A 56 -3.08 -13.04 -6.57
CA ASN A 56 -4.17 -12.70 -5.65
C ASN A 56 -4.60 -11.22 -5.80
N LEU A 57 -3.67 -10.26 -5.77
CA LEU A 57 -3.97 -8.84 -5.97
C LEU A 57 -4.49 -8.57 -7.40
N GLY A 58 -3.85 -9.16 -8.41
CA GLY A 58 -4.27 -9.04 -9.80
C GLY A 58 -5.65 -9.65 -10.05
N GLN A 59 -5.97 -10.77 -9.40
CA GLN A 59 -7.29 -11.38 -9.50
C GLN A 59 -8.34 -10.57 -8.73
N LEU A 60 -8.04 -10.05 -7.52
CA LEU A 60 -8.94 -9.16 -6.80
C LEU A 60 -9.29 -7.91 -7.62
N TYR A 61 -8.31 -7.32 -8.30
CA TYR A 61 -8.55 -6.20 -9.21
C TYR A 61 -9.44 -6.59 -10.41
N LYS A 62 -9.20 -7.76 -11.02
CA LYS A 62 -10.02 -8.29 -12.12
C LYS A 62 -11.46 -8.55 -11.68
N ASP A 63 -11.64 -9.21 -10.53
CA ASP A 63 -12.93 -9.55 -9.94
C ASP A 63 -13.72 -8.25 -9.65
N PHE A 64 -13.08 -7.26 -9.02
CA PHE A 64 -13.68 -5.95 -8.76
C PHE A 64 -14.09 -5.25 -10.07
N LYS A 65 -13.20 -5.21 -11.07
CA LYS A 65 -13.50 -4.60 -12.38
C LYS A 65 -14.67 -5.30 -13.09
N ALA A 66 -14.76 -6.61 -12.95
CA ALA A 66 -15.86 -7.42 -13.49
C ALA A 66 -17.17 -7.27 -12.68
N GLY A 67 -17.15 -6.61 -11.52
CA GLY A 67 -18.31 -6.51 -10.62
C GLY A 67 -18.65 -7.84 -9.96
N GLN A 68 -17.69 -8.76 -9.86
CA GLN A 68 -17.87 -10.04 -9.19
C GLN A 68 -17.76 -9.84 -7.67
N PRO A 69 -18.60 -10.52 -6.88
CA PRO A 69 -18.49 -10.48 -5.43
C PRO A 69 -17.11 -11.00 -5.01
N PRO A 70 -16.50 -10.43 -3.96
CA PRO A 70 -15.28 -10.99 -3.41
C PRO A 70 -15.57 -12.44 -2.99
N LEU A 71 -14.71 -13.37 -3.42
CA LEU A 71 -14.82 -14.76 -3.00
C LEU A 71 -14.64 -14.82 -1.47
N ALA A 72 -15.69 -15.23 -0.76
CA ALA A 72 -15.73 -15.30 0.71
C ALA A 72 -14.58 -16.13 1.34
N SER A 73 -13.89 -16.94 0.55
CA SER A 73 -12.77 -17.79 0.97
C SER A 73 -11.38 -17.17 0.78
N ARG A 74 -11.26 -15.96 0.23
CA ARG A 74 -9.94 -15.34 0.00
C ARG A 74 -9.58 -14.41 1.14
N THR A 75 -8.56 -14.80 1.91
CA THR A 75 -7.90 -13.89 2.86
C THR A 75 -7.33 -12.69 2.09
N PRO A 76 -7.73 -11.45 2.42
CA PRO A 76 -7.18 -10.28 1.77
C PRO A 76 -5.66 -10.17 2.06
N PRO A 77 -4.87 -9.66 1.11
CA PRO A 77 -3.44 -9.45 1.30
C PRO A 77 -3.12 -8.64 2.56
N LEU A 78 -1.98 -8.92 3.19
CA LEU A 78 -1.66 -8.39 4.52
C LEU A 78 -1.63 -6.85 4.54
N PHE A 79 -1.01 -6.21 3.53
CA PHE A 79 -1.02 -4.75 3.42
C PHE A 79 -2.40 -4.18 3.10
N ASN A 80 -3.22 -4.90 2.34
CA ASN A 80 -4.59 -4.48 2.06
C ASN A 80 -5.45 -4.52 3.35
N THR A 81 -5.23 -5.52 4.21
CA THR A 81 -5.82 -5.59 5.56
C THR A 81 -5.30 -4.47 6.48
N LEU A 82 -3.99 -4.17 6.43
CA LEU A 82 -3.38 -3.10 7.21
C LEU A 82 -3.98 -1.74 6.85
N PHE A 83 -3.98 -1.39 5.58
CA PHE A 83 -4.46 -0.11 5.10
C PHE A 83 -5.98 0.06 5.26
N SER A 84 -6.78 -1.01 5.19
CA SER A 84 -8.21 -0.94 5.47
C SER A 84 -8.54 -0.73 6.95
N ARG A 85 -7.65 -1.14 7.87
CA ARG A 85 -7.78 -0.85 9.31
C ARG A 85 -7.29 0.54 9.72
N CYS A 86 -6.44 1.16 8.91
CA CYS A 86 -5.95 2.53 9.11
C CYS A 86 -7.00 3.57 8.64
N GLN A 87 -8.19 3.54 9.22
CA GLN A 87 -9.32 4.35 8.74
C GLN A 87 -9.09 5.85 8.92
N SER A 88 -8.51 6.29 10.04
CA SER A 88 -8.24 7.71 10.32
C SER A 88 -6.95 8.24 9.69
N LEU A 89 -6.32 7.49 8.80
CA LEU A 89 -5.03 7.87 8.23
C LEU A 89 -5.20 8.98 7.19
N GLU A 90 -4.68 10.16 7.52
CA GLU A 90 -4.72 11.36 6.67
C GLU A 90 -3.45 11.49 5.82
N ARG A 91 -2.30 11.04 6.34
CA ARG A 91 -1.00 11.18 5.67
C ARG A 91 -0.23 9.87 5.63
N LEU A 92 0.12 9.41 4.43
CA LEU A 92 0.88 8.20 4.18
C LEU A 92 2.14 8.54 3.38
N HIS A 93 3.30 8.25 3.94
CA HIS A 93 4.59 8.40 3.26
C HIS A 93 5.24 7.03 3.02
N LEU A 94 5.39 6.65 1.77
CA LEU A 94 6.09 5.43 1.35
C LEU A 94 7.43 5.79 0.72
N VAL A 95 8.52 5.26 1.29
CA VAL A 95 9.87 5.37 0.72
C VAL A 95 10.27 4.01 0.15
N ASP A 96 10.63 3.96 -1.13
CA ASP A 96 10.95 2.76 -1.91
C ASP A 96 9.95 1.60 -1.70
N PRO A 97 8.62 1.83 -1.86
CA PRO A 97 7.65 0.75 -1.71
C PRO A 97 7.80 -0.29 -2.83
N ASP A 98 7.55 -1.55 -2.49
CA ASP A 98 7.40 -2.59 -3.49
C ASP A 98 6.04 -2.50 -4.22
N VAL A 99 5.92 -3.27 -5.31
CA VAL A 99 4.71 -3.30 -6.13
C VAL A 99 3.48 -3.78 -5.34
N HIS A 100 3.65 -4.69 -4.38
CA HIS A 100 2.54 -5.25 -3.63
C HIS A 100 1.95 -4.23 -2.65
N THR A 101 2.82 -3.44 -2.01
CA THR A 101 2.44 -2.33 -1.13
C THR A 101 1.62 -1.29 -1.91
N LEU A 102 2.13 -0.86 -3.08
CA LEU A 102 1.43 0.12 -3.91
C LEU A 102 0.09 -0.43 -4.42
N MET A 103 0.06 -1.66 -4.94
CA MET A 103 -1.17 -2.29 -5.42
C MET A 103 -2.21 -2.48 -4.32
N SER A 104 -1.76 -2.73 -3.08
CA SER A 104 -2.67 -2.85 -1.92
C SER A 104 -3.39 -1.56 -1.59
N LEU A 105 -2.87 -0.38 -1.98
CA LEU A 105 -3.56 0.91 -1.87
C LEU A 105 -4.51 1.17 -3.03
N ALA A 106 -4.22 0.60 -4.21
CA ALA A 106 -5.00 0.84 -5.41
C ALA A 106 -6.20 -0.11 -5.55
N ILE A 107 -6.18 -1.28 -4.91
CA ILE A 107 -7.24 -2.28 -5.06
C ILE A 107 -8.30 -2.11 -3.97
N PRO A 108 -9.56 -1.78 -4.34
CA PRO A 108 -10.64 -1.61 -3.40
C PRO A 108 -10.99 -2.92 -2.69
N VAL A 109 -11.39 -2.79 -1.42
CA VAL A 109 -12.01 -3.85 -0.64
C VAL A 109 -13.53 -3.71 -0.77
N VAL A 110 -14.23 -4.79 -1.04
CA VAL A 110 -15.69 -4.81 -1.01
C VAL A 110 -16.11 -5.45 0.32
N PRO A 111 -16.65 -4.68 1.28
CA PRO A 111 -17.17 -5.26 2.52
C PRO A 111 -18.28 -6.28 2.22
N GLU A 112 -18.43 -7.27 3.09
CA GLU A 112 -19.50 -8.24 2.96
C GLU A 112 -20.87 -7.55 3.00
N GLY A 113 -21.74 -7.89 2.03
CA GLY A 113 -23.07 -7.28 1.90
C GLY A 113 -23.11 -5.91 1.22
N GLU A 114 -21.96 -5.33 0.86
CA GLU A 114 -21.89 -4.06 0.15
C GLU A 114 -21.76 -4.25 -1.37
N GLN A 115 -22.31 -3.30 -2.13
CA GLN A 115 -22.17 -3.27 -3.60
C GLN A 115 -21.01 -2.37 -4.05
N LEU A 116 -20.50 -1.53 -3.15
CA LEU A 116 -19.49 -0.51 -3.46
C LEU A 116 -18.16 -0.88 -2.81
N GLY A 117 -17.08 -0.75 -3.57
CA GLY A 117 -15.73 -0.93 -3.05
C GLY A 117 -15.26 0.29 -2.26
N ILE A 118 -14.39 0.04 -1.29
CA ILE A 118 -13.73 1.05 -0.49
C ILE A 118 -12.22 0.97 -0.74
N LEU A 119 -11.64 2.09 -1.18
CA LEU A 119 -10.18 2.19 -1.29
C LEU A 119 -9.56 2.17 0.12
N PRO A 120 -8.50 1.39 0.36
CA PRO A 120 -7.81 1.42 1.64
C PRO A 120 -7.26 2.81 1.98
N CYS A 121 -7.14 3.12 3.29
CA CYS A 121 -6.82 4.47 3.77
C CYS A 121 -7.78 5.52 3.19
N TYR A 122 -9.09 5.31 3.35
CA TYR A 122 -10.08 6.10 2.61
C TYR A 122 -10.17 7.58 3.02
N HIS A 123 -9.69 7.95 4.20
CA HIS A 123 -9.56 9.35 4.66
C HIS A 123 -8.20 9.97 4.31
N LEU A 124 -7.43 9.33 3.42
CA LEU A 124 -6.10 9.79 3.07
C LEU A 124 -6.16 11.10 2.27
N ASP A 125 -5.71 12.18 2.90
CA ASP A 125 -5.56 13.49 2.28
C ASP A 125 -4.28 13.58 1.45
N CYS A 126 -3.20 12.94 1.91
CA CYS A 126 -1.89 13.04 1.29
C CYS A 126 -1.21 11.68 1.18
N LEU A 127 -1.01 11.22 -0.07
CA LEU A 127 -0.14 10.09 -0.40
C LEU A 127 1.20 10.61 -0.91
N HIS A 128 2.27 10.39 -0.16
CA HIS A 128 3.63 10.75 -0.55
C HIS A 128 4.42 9.49 -0.90
N ILE A 129 4.91 9.41 -2.13
CA ILE A 129 5.72 8.29 -2.62
C ILE A 129 7.09 8.82 -3.03
N SER A 130 8.14 8.37 -2.33
CA SER A 130 9.54 8.57 -2.70
C SER A 130 10.08 7.25 -3.23
N THR A 131 10.47 7.13 -4.50
CA THR A 131 10.92 5.83 -5.04
C THR A 131 11.90 5.96 -6.20
N SER A 132 12.83 5.00 -6.28
CA SER A 132 13.66 4.75 -7.46
C SER A 132 13.20 3.56 -8.31
N ASN A 133 11.98 3.06 -8.10
CA ASN A 133 11.37 1.97 -8.89
C ASN A 133 10.22 2.46 -9.79
N LEU A 134 10.54 2.87 -11.03
CA LEU A 134 9.55 3.36 -11.99
C LEU A 134 8.52 2.30 -12.36
N SER A 135 8.92 1.04 -12.53
CA SER A 135 8.02 -0.03 -12.96
C SER A 135 6.86 -0.25 -11.99
N SER A 136 7.14 -0.23 -10.68
CA SER A 136 6.12 -0.40 -9.65
C SER A 136 5.19 0.82 -9.56
N LEU A 137 5.76 2.03 -9.68
CA LEU A 137 5.00 3.27 -9.69
C LEU A 137 4.09 3.36 -10.92
N SER A 138 4.60 3.07 -12.11
CA SER A 138 3.83 3.06 -13.35
C SER A 138 2.65 2.09 -13.30
N LEU A 139 2.85 0.88 -12.77
CA LEU A 139 1.74 -0.07 -12.61
C LEU A 139 0.67 0.46 -11.65
N PHE A 140 1.08 1.04 -10.52
CA PHE A 140 0.16 1.67 -9.57
C PHE A 140 -0.66 2.79 -10.23
N LEU A 141 -0.01 3.68 -10.99
CA LEU A 141 -0.70 4.77 -11.71
C LEU A 141 -1.67 4.23 -12.78
N ILE A 142 -1.30 3.17 -13.51
CA ILE A 142 -2.18 2.50 -14.48
C ILE A 142 -3.44 1.95 -13.80
N VAL A 143 -3.29 1.32 -12.63
CA VAL A 143 -4.42 0.73 -11.88
C VAL A 143 -5.29 1.80 -11.24
N MET A 144 -4.71 2.92 -10.81
CA MET A 144 -5.45 4.04 -10.24
C MET A 144 -6.22 4.84 -11.30
N LYS A 145 -5.76 4.85 -12.56
CA LYS A 145 -6.31 5.67 -13.64
C LYS A 145 -7.84 5.54 -13.80
N PRO A 146 -8.44 4.34 -13.88
CA PRO A 146 -9.89 4.20 -14.06
C PRO A 146 -10.72 4.86 -12.95
N TYR A 147 -10.19 4.98 -11.73
CA TYR A 147 -10.91 5.61 -10.61
C TYR A 147 -11.06 7.12 -10.77
N THR A 148 -10.27 7.71 -11.65
CA THR A 148 -10.39 9.12 -12.02
C THR A 148 -11.32 9.35 -13.20
N GLU A 149 -11.70 8.29 -13.94
CA GLU A 149 -12.56 8.37 -15.13
C GLU A 149 -14.06 8.36 -14.77
N THR A 150 -14.85 9.09 -15.56
CA THR A 150 -16.31 9.21 -15.43
C THR A 150 -16.98 7.84 -15.60
N GLY A 151 -17.74 7.40 -14.59
CA GLY A 151 -18.50 6.14 -14.61
C GLY A 151 -17.95 5.04 -13.69
N PHE A 152 -16.63 4.91 -13.56
CA PHE A 152 -16.04 3.90 -12.66
C PHE A 152 -16.14 4.33 -11.18
N SER A 153 -16.13 5.64 -10.92
CA SER A 153 -16.31 6.25 -9.60
C SER A 153 -17.66 5.96 -8.94
N SER A 154 -18.67 5.52 -9.72
CA SER A 154 -19.99 5.13 -9.20
C SER A 154 -19.94 3.85 -8.36
N ARG A 155 -18.89 3.03 -8.52
CA ARG A 155 -18.69 1.75 -7.82
C ARG A 155 -17.80 1.87 -6.57
N LEU A 156 -17.41 3.09 -6.18
CA LEU A 156 -16.45 3.35 -5.11
C LEU A 156 -16.93 4.37 -4.08
N ARG A 157 -16.51 4.17 -2.82
CA ARG A 157 -16.62 5.13 -1.73
C ARG A 157 -15.34 5.19 -0.89
N PRO A 158 -14.91 6.36 -0.41
CA PRO A 158 -15.09 7.71 -0.96
C PRO A 158 -14.27 7.90 -2.24
N ARG A 159 -14.45 9.04 -2.91
CA ARG A 159 -14.18 9.18 -4.34
C ARG A 159 -12.77 9.63 -4.76
N SER A 160 -11.84 9.92 -3.87
CA SER A 160 -10.48 10.31 -4.29
C SER A 160 -9.51 10.50 -3.13
N ILE A 161 -8.24 10.15 -3.35
CA ILE A 161 -7.11 10.75 -2.64
C ILE A 161 -6.90 12.15 -3.26
N PRO A 162 -7.06 13.26 -2.52
CA PRO A 162 -7.05 14.59 -3.11
C PRO A 162 -5.64 15.04 -3.51
N THR A 163 -4.60 14.54 -2.84
CA THR A 163 -3.21 14.90 -3.12
C THR A 163 -2.30 13.68 -3.19
N ILE A 164 -1.56 13.55 -4.30
CA ILE A 164 -0.46 12.60 -4.45
C ILE A 164 0.82 13.38 -4.71
N LEU A 165 1.81 13.23 -3.83
CA LEU A 165 3.16 13.78 -3.97
C LEU A 165 4.11 12.68 -4.44
N LEU A 166 4.82 12.93 -5.54
CA LEU A 166 5.77 11.98 -6.14
C LEU A 166 7.19 12.56 -6.09
N ASP A 167 8.02 12.00 -5.21
CA ASP A 167 9.46 12.28 -5.15
C ASP A 167 10.21 11.21 -5.95
N VAL A 168 10.52 11.54 -7.20
CA VAL A 168 11.14 10.60 -8.15
C VAL A 168 12.39 11.19 -8.81
N PRO A 169 13.27 10.35 -9.40
CA PRO A 169 14.36 10.83 -10.23
C PRO A 169 13.88 11.80 -11.34
N PRO A 170 14.58 12.93 -11.59
CA PRO A 170 14.17 13.93 -12.57
C PRO A 170 13.96 13.40 -14.00
N ALA A 171 14.71 12.34 -14.37
CA ALA A 171 14.66 11.74 -15.70
C ALA A 171 13.28 11.17 -16.07
N TRP A 172 12.39 10.90 -15.10
CA TRP A 172 11.06 10.34 -15.35
C TRP A 172 9.98 11.42 -15.55
N GLY A 173 10.35 12.70 -15.52
CA GLY A 173 9.39 13.80 -15.63
C GLY A 173 8.47 13.69 -16.85
N ALA A 174 9.00 13.28 -18.00
CA ALA A 174 8.21 13.09 -19.22
C ALA A 174 7.23 11.90 -19.11
N ASP A 175 7.70 10.77 -18.56
CA ASP A 175 6.88 9.58 -18.37
C ASP A 175 5.71 9.86 -17.41
N LEU A 176 5.97 10.54 -16.28
CA LEU A 176 4.95 10.92 -15.31
C LEU A 176 4.00 12.00 -15.82
N ALA A 177 4.51 12.98 -16.58
CA ALA A 177 3.67 13.99 -17.22
C ALA A 177 2.67 13.35 -18.21
N SER A 178 3.06 12.28 -18.89
CA SER A 178 2.16 11.54 -19.78
C SER A 178 0.98 10.87 -19.05
N PHE A 179 1.16 10.52 -17.77
CA PHE A 179 0.10 10.00 -16.90
C PHE A 179 -0.83 11.13 -16.41
N ALA A 180 -0.26 12.25 -15.95
CA ALA A 180 -1.02 13.38 -15.42
C ALA A 180 -1.80 14.17 -16.50
N SER A 181 -1.30 14.19 -17.74
CA SER A 181 -1.90 14.94 -18.86
C SER A 181 -3.08 14.25 -19.54
N ARG A 182 -3.32 12.96 -19.27
CA ARG A 182 -4.53 12.26 -19.72
C ARG A 182 -5.72 12.65 -18.85
N ARG A 183 -6.12 13.92 -18.91
CA ARG A 183 -7.35 14.38 -18.30
C ARG A 183 -8.55 13.77 -19.04
N VAL A 184 -9.44 13.26 -18.19
CA VAL A 184 -10.85 12.98 -18.39
C VAL A 184 -11.49 14.05 -19.28
N CYS A 185 -11.98 13.64 -20.45
CA CYS A 185 -13.00 14.37 -21.21
C CYS A 185 -14.38 13.89 -20.75
#